data_AF-A0AAD6M2C4-F1
#
_entry.id   AF-A0AAD6M2C4-F1
#
_cell.length_a   1.000
_cell.length_b   1.000
_cell.length_c   1.000
_cell.angle_alpha   90.00
_cell.angle_beta   90.00
_cell.angle_gamma   90.00
#
_symmetry.space_group_name_H-M   'P 1'
#
loop_
_entity.id
_entity.type
_entity.pdbx_description
1 polymer ?
#
loop_
_entity_poly.entity_id
_entity_poly.type
_entity_poly.pdbx_seq_one_letter_code
_entity_poly.pdbx_strand_id
1 'polypeptide(L)'
;MGVEPDSSLMKRVLDNLEIRNWNDCNKEIKFLEEQIGFQCSDCDEREVPFLSSLLGLMSYCRGVIFETWNNRNNDQSDARHSIEALSCINREDFRCPISLELMTDPVTVSTGQTYDRSSIERWLKAGNMTCPKTGERLTSTELVPNTTLRKLIQQFFAEVGICASKSGSRSRDVARTISPGSPAAAEAMKFLSGFLSTRLVSGSSEQKTKAAYEIRLLAKSNIFNRSCLIEAGTILPLINLLSSSLDRHTQETALSALLKLSKHTCGKKEMIESGGLKPILAVLKRGLSLEAKQMAAATIFYLASVKSYGKLIGETPEVVPALVELIKDGTTCGKKNGVVAIFGLLLHPANHQRVLASGSVPLLMDILSSSNNIELIADSLAVLAIIAESVDGTLTILQTSALSTIPRILRSLPSRTAREYCVTVLLSLCKNGGAEAIAILAKDHNLMSSLYSLLTDGTSHGSSKARALIRILHKFHGTSSSGMNASAVPCERPVHVR
;
A
#
# COMPACT_ATOMS: atom_id res chain seq x y z
N MET A 1 7.00 19.10 -31.76
CA MET A 1 7.75 19.62 -30.60
C MET A 1 6.99 20.84 -30.10
N GLY A 2 6.63 20.88 -28.81
CA GLY A 2 6.02 22.07 -28.21
C GLY A 2 7.02 23.24 -28.12
N VAL A 3 6.52 24.46 -27.96
CA VAL A 3 7.33 25.66 -27.69
C VAL A 3 7.24 25.97 -26.21
N GLU A 4 8.39 26.16 -25.55
CA GLU A 4 8.44 26.51 -24.13
C GLU A 4 7.81 27.90 -23.90
N PRO A 5 6.96 28.08 -22.87
CA PRO A 5 6.32 29.38 -22.62
C PRO A 5 7.32 30.47 -22.23
N ASP A 6 7.25 31.63 -22.90
CA ASP A 6 8.07 32.80 -22.56
C ASP A 6 7.73 33.33 -21.15
N SER A 7 8.73 33.35 -20.26
CA SER A 7 8.55 33.72 -18.85
C SER A 7 8.03 35.15 -18.66
N SER A 8 8.42 36.10 -19.52
CA SER A 8 7.98 37.50 -19.43
C SER A 8 6.52 37.67 -19.85
N LEU A 9 6.09 36.95 -20.88
CA LEU A 9 4.71 36.88 -21.31
C LEU A 9 3.84 36.22 -20.24
N MET A 10 4.30 35.11 -19.66
CA MET A 10 3.56 34.41 -18.59
C MET A 10 3.36 35.30 -17.37
N LYS A 11 4.37 36.07 -16.96
CA LYS A 11 4.22 37.06 -15.86
C LYS A 11 3.12 38.08 -16.17
N ARG A 12 3.11 38.66 -17.37
CA ARG A 12 2.05 39.62 -17.78
C ARG A 12 0.65 39.00 -17.76
N VAL A 13 0.53 37.74 -18.20
CA VAL A 13 -0.75 37.01 -18.15
C VAL A 13 -1.20 36.82 -16.71
N LEU A 14 -0.30 36.35 -15.82
CA LEU A 14 -0.61 36.14 -14.40
C LEU A 14 -0.99 37.45 -13.70
N ASP A 15 -0.31 38.56 -14.02
CA ASP A 15 -0.64 39.89 -13.48
C ASP A 15 -2.05 40.34 -13.88
N ASN A 16 -2.44 40.12 -15.15
CA ASN A 16 -3.80 40.41 -15.63
C ASN A 16 -4.87 39.53 -14.99
N LEU A 17 -4.50 38.30 -14.57
CA LEU A 17 -5.38 37.38 -13.84
C LEU A 17 -5.34 37.59 -12.32
N GLU A 18 -4.60 38.60 -11.84
CA GLU A 18 -4.38 38.89 -10.42
C GLU A 18 -3.72 37.75 -9.63
N ILE A 19 -3.02 36.84 -10.30
CA ILE A 19 -2.28 35.73 -9.69
C ILE A 19 -0.86 36.20 -9.36
N ARG A 20 -0.65 36.65 -8.12
CA ARG A 20 0.59 37.37 -7.74
C ARG A 20 1.64 36.50 -7.07
N ASN A 21 1.25 35.34 -6.55
CA ASN A 21 2.15 34.47 -5.81
C ASN A 21 1.77 32.99 -5.95
N TRP A 22 2.64 32.14 -5.40
CA TRP A 22 2.48 30.70 -5.40
C TRP A 22 1.12 30.23 -4.83
N ASN A 23 0.64 30.85 -3.74
CA ASN A 23 -0.61 30.45 -3.10
C ASN A 23 -1.83 30.78 -3.97
N ASP A 24 -1.83 31.94 -4.63
CA ASP A 24 -2.92 32.33 -5.54
C ASP A 24 -2.98 31.37 -6.74
N CYS A 25 -1.82 31.04 -7.31
CA CYS A 25 -1.74 30.07 -8.39
C CYS A 25 -2.19 28.67 -7.95
N ASN A 26 -1.85 28.27 -6.73
CA ASN A 26 -2.29 26.99 -6.16
C ASN A 26 -3.81 26.93 -5.89
N LYS A 27 -4.44 28.05 -5.53
CA LYS A 27 -5.91 28.14 -5.41
C LYS A 27 -6.57 27.94 -6.77
N GLU A 28 -6.04 28.59 -7.80
CA GLU A 28 -6.54 28.45 -9.17
C GLU A 28 -6.41 27.01 -9.68
N ILE A 29 -5.27 26.35 -9.43
CA ILE A 29 -5.08 24.92 -9.74
C ILE A 29 -6.16 24.06 -9.07
N LYS A 30 -6.43 24.25 -7.77
CA LYS A 30 -7.47 23.49 -7.05
C LYS A 30 -8.86 23.74 -7.63
N PHE A 31 -9.18 24.99 -7.97
CA PHE A 31 -10.43 25.34 -8.62
C PHE A 31 -10.59 24.61 -9.96
N LEU A 32 -9.55 24.61 -10.80
CA LEU A 32 -9.56 23.91 -12.10
C LEU A 32 -9.71 22.39 -11.92
N GLU A 33 -9.02 21.79 -10.94
CA GLU A 33 -9.18 20.36 -10.61
C GLU A 33 -10.63 20.02 -10.22
N GLU A 34 -11.28 20.87 -9.41
CA GLU A 34 -12.68 20.73 -9.02
C GLU A 34 -13.63 20.86 -10.22
N GLN A 35 -13.41 21.83 -11.11
CA GLN A 35 -14.22 22.02 -12.31
C GLN A 35 -14.10 20.84 -13.29
N ILE A 36 -12.88 20.34 -13.52
CA ILE A 36 -12.65 19.12 -14.32
C ILE A 36 -13.39 17.93 -13.68
N GLY A 37 -13.34 17.81 -12.36
CA GLY A 37 -14.08 16.79 -11.61
C GLY A 37 -15.59 16.87 -11.83
N PHE A 38 -16.15 18.08 -11.77
CA PHE A 38 -17.57 18.35 -11.96
C PHE A 38 -18.04 18.04 -13.39
N GLN A 39 -17.38 18.56 -14.42
CA GLN A 39 -17.75 18.33 -15.83
C GLN A 39 -17.71 16.85 -16.22
N CYS A 40 -16.71 16.12 -15.72
CA CYS A 40 -16.64 14.66 -15.91
C CYS A 40 -17.77 13.90 -15.19
N SER A 41 -18.36 14.48 -14.15
CA SER A 41 -19.46 13.86 -13.42
C SER A 41 -20.80 13.98 -14.17
N ASP A 42 -21.00 15.11 -14.86
CA ASP A 42 -22.17 15.45 -15.67
C ASP A 42 -22.16 14.85 -17.09
N CYS A 43 -21.12 14.09 -17.45
CA CYS A 43 -20.93 13.48 -18.77
C CYS A 43 -20.83 14.50 -19.93
N ASP A 44 -20.56 15.76 -19.65
CA ASP A 44 -20.23 16.80 -20.65
C ASP A 44 -18.71 17.04 -20.64
N GLU A 45 -17.97 16.19 -21.36
CA GLU A 45 -16.50 16.24 -21.40
C GLU A 45 -15.94 17.27 -22.40
N ARG A 46 -16.79 18.12 -23.01
CA ARG A 46 -16.36 19.04 -24.08
C ARG A 46 -15.33 20.08 -23.62
N GLU A 47 -15.45 20.55 -22.39
CA GLU A 47 -14.58 21.59 -21.83
C GLU A 47 -13.34 21.01 -21.13
N VAL A 48 -13.33 19.70 -20.84
CA VAL A 48 -12.25 19.02 -20.11
C VAL A 48 -10.87 19.23 -20.76
N PRO A 49 -10.69 19.16 -22.10
CA PRO A 49 -9.39 19.43 -22.72
C PRO A 49 -8.92 20.88 -22.56
N PHE A 50 -9.85 21.84 -22.59
CA PHE A 50 -9.52 23.24 -22.39
C PHE A 50 -9.10 23.50 -20.94
N LEU A 51 -9.89 23.04 -19.97
CA LEU A 51 -9.56 23.15 -18.55
C LEU A 51 -8.25 22.43 -18.21
N SER A 52 -8.01 21.26 -18.81
CA SER A 52 -6.73 20.54 -18.63
C SER A 52 -5.55 21.34 -19.16
N SER A 53 -5.72 22.06 -20.28
CA SER A 53 -4.68 22.94 -20.84
C SER A 53 -4.37 24.11 -19.89
N LEU A 54 -5.40 24.72 -19.30
CA LEU A 54 -5.24 25.77 -18.28
C LEU A 54 -4.58 25.22 -17.02
N LEU A 55 -4.97 24.04 -16.56
CA LEU A 55 -4.37 23.38 -15.40
C LEU A 55 -2.88 23.10 -15.62
N GLY A 56 -2.50 22.63 -16.81
CA GLY A 56 -1.10 22.43 -17.21
C GLY A 56 -0.31 23.73 -17.21
N LEU A 57 -0.89 24.80 -17.76
CA LEU A 57 -0.27 26.14 -17.78
C LEU A 57 -0.07 26.69 -16.35
N MET A 58 -1.11 26.62 -15.51
CA MET A 58 -1.02 27.08 -14.12
C MET A 58 -0.01 26.27 -13.32
N SER A 59 0.06 24.94 -13.53
CA SER A 59 1.07 24.09 -12.90
C SER A 59 2.49 24.49 -13.31
N TYR A 60 2.71 24.76 -14.61
CA TYR A 60 3.98 25.28 -15.11
C TYR A 60 4.33 26.62 -14.46
N CYS A 61 3.39 27.58 -14.45
CA CYS A 61 3.58 28.89 -13.83
C CYS A 61 3.92 28.79 -12.34
N ARG A 62 3.21 27.93 -11.58
CA ARG A 62 3.48 27.69 -10.16
C ARG A 62 4.91 27.24 -9.90
N GLY A 63 5.36 26.24 -10.67
CA GLY A 63 6.68 25.65 -10.50
C GLY A 63 7.82 26.55 -10.97
N VAL A 64 7.65 27.20 -12.13
CA VAL A 64 8.71 27.92 -12.85
C VAL A 64 8.77 29.40 -12.51
N ILE A 65 7.64 30.10 -12.45
CA ILE A 65 7.61 31.57 -12.35
C ILE A 65 7.75 32.05 -10.90
N PHE A 66 7.07 31.41 -9.95
CA PHE A 66 7.04 31.85 -8.56
C PHE A 66 8.17 31.22 -7.74
N GLU A 67 9.36 31.83 -7.71
CA GLU A 67 10.52 31.27 -6.98
C GLU A 67 10.33 31.21 -5.45
N THR A 68 9.67 32.21 -4.85
CA THR A 68 9.41 32.26 -3.40
C THR A 68 8.12 31.53 -3.04
N TRP A 69 8.17 30.64 -2.05
CA TRP A 69 7.00 29.92 -1.56
C TRP A 69 6.95 29.95 -0.02
N ASN A 70 5.96 30.66 0.53
CA ASN A 70 5.82 30.84 1.98
C ASN A 70 5.13 29.63 2.61
N ASN A 71 5.89 28.57 2.90
CA ASN A 71 5.32 27.34 3.46
C ASN A 71 5.23 27.32 5.00
N ARG A 72 5.78 28.31 5.73
CA ARG A 72 5.84 28.27 7.20
C ARG A 72 4.47 28.31 7.91
N ASN A 73 3.40 28.79 7.26
CA ASN A 73 2.11 29.04 7.93
C ASN A 73 0.95 28.14 7.44
N ASN A 74 1.04 27.52 6.26
CA ASN A 74 -0.02 26.63 5.75
C ASN A 74 0.13 25.17 6.23
N ASP A 75 1.27 24.82 6.81
CA ASP A 75 1.48 23.50 7.43
C ASP A 75 0.48 23.22 8.56
N GLN A 76 -0.18 24.21 9.19
CA GLN A 76 -1.21 23.91 10.21
C GLN A 76 -2.59 23.54 9.65
N SER A 77 -2.94 23.95 8.42
CA SER A 77 -4.21 23.57 7.79
C SER A 77 -4.06 22.29 6.97
N ASP A 78 -2.94 22.15 6.25
CA ASP A 78 -2.61 20.91 5.54
C ASP A 78 -2.08 19.82 6.50
N ALA A 79 -1.54 20.11 7.69
CA ALA A 79 -1.29 19.06 8.69
C ALA A 79 -2.58 18.51 9.32
N ARG A 80 -3.64 19.32 9.42
CA ARG A 80 -4.97 18.84 9.85
C ARG A 80 -5.61 17.93 8.81
N HIS A 81 -5.32 18.13 7.53
CA HIS A 81 -5.70 17.21 6.45
C HIS A 81 -4.66 16.10 6.18
N SER A 82 -3.42 16.25 6.65
CA SER A 82 -2.40 15.20 6.64
C SER A 82 -2.62 14.12 7.72
N ILE A 83 -3.68 14.25 8.52
CA ILE A 83 -4.24 13.12 9.29
C ILE A 83 -4.74 12.02 8.34
N GLU A 84 -5.03 12.33 7.06
CA GLU A 84 -5.26 11.35 5.98
C GLU A 84 -3.97 10.66 5.47
N ALA A 85 -2.80 10.92 6.07
CA ALA A 85 -1.62 10.08 5.90
C ALA A 85 -1.78 8.67 6.53
N LEU A 86 -2.96 8.38 7.08
CA LEU A 86 -3.40 7.10 7.63
C LEU A 86 -4.23 6.30 6.61
N SER A 87 -3.56 5.74 5.60
CA SER A 87 -3.86 4.44 4.95
C SER A 87 -2.93 4.29 3.75
N CYS A 88 -1.73 3.76 3.98
CA CYS A 88 -0.69 3.71 2.94
C CYS A 88 -0.90 2.62 1.88
N ILE A 89 -2.09 2.01 1.82
CA ILE A 89 -2.62 1.29 0.65
C ILE A 89 -3.89 2.03 0.20
N ASN A 90 -3.84 2.68 -0.97
CA ASN A 90 -5.00 3.38 -1.50
C ASN A 90 -5.89 2.38 -2.26
N ARG A 91 -7.22 2.43 -2.08
CA ARG A 91 -8.19 1.67 -2.90
C ARG A 91 -7.95 1.82 -4.40
N GLU A 92 -7.44 2.98 -4.79
CA GLU A 92 -7.07 3.32 -6.17
C GLU A 92 -5.99 2.41 -6.76
N ASP A 93 -5.09 1.84 -5.93
CA ASP A 93 -3.97 1.01 -6.39
C ASP A 93 -4.45 -0.39 -6.88
N PHE A 94 -5.73 -0.73 -6.66
CA PHE A 94 -6.37 -1.98 -7.10
C PHE A 94 -7.26 -1.81 -8.33
N ARG A 95 -7.48 -0.58 -8.80
CA ARG A 95 -8.38 -0.30 -9.93
C ARG A 95 -7.68 -0.52 -11.27
N CYS A 96 -8.42 -1.10 -12.22
CA CYS A 96 -8.01 -1.22 -13.59
C CYS A 96 -7.77 0.18 -14.17
N PRO A 97 -6.59 0.48 -14.74
CA PRO A 97 -6.33 1.80 -15.28
C PRO A 97 -7.20 2.16 -16.51
N ILE A 98 -7.87 1.19 -17.15
CA ILE A 98 -8.80 1.42 -18.27
C ILE A 98 -10.23 1.57 -17.78
N SER A 99 -10.76 0.56 -17.08
CA SER A 99 -12.18 0.55 -16.67
C SER A 99 -12.46 1.31 -15.39
N LEU A 100 -11.44 1.57 -14.56
CA LEU A 100 -11.53 2.29 -13.27
C LEU A 100 -12.33 1.55 -12.21
N GLU A 101 -12.87 0.41 -12.59
CA GLU A 101 -13.38 -0.62 -11.72
C GLU A 101 -12.22 -1.39 -11.11
N LEU A 102 -12.52 -2.07 -10.02
CA LEU A 102 -11.60 -3.02 -9.45
C LEU A 102 -11.17 -4.07 -10.49
N MET A 103 -9.87 -4.39 -10.55
CA MET A 103 -9.42 -5.50 -11.41
C MET A 103 -9.92 -6.84 -10.85
N THR A 104 -10.87 -7.46 -11.53
CA THR A 104 -11.38 -8.80 -11.20
C THR A 104 -10.41 -9.88 -11.68
N ASP A 105 -9.80 -9.67 -12.85
CA ASP A 105 -8.74 -10.52 -13.39
C ASP A 105 -7.56 -9.66 -13.87
N PRO A 106 -6.68 -9.24 -12.95
CA PRO A 106 -5.54 -8.41 -13.30
C PRO A 106 -4.53 -9.17 -14.18
N VAL A 107 -4.19 -8.58 -15.32
CA VAL A 107 -3.22 -9.05 -16.32
C VAL A 107 -2.24 -7.94 -16.68
N THR A 108 -0.99 -8.32 -16.88
CA THR A 108 0.12 -7.42 -17.16
C THR A 108 0.45 -7.47 -18.66
N VAL A 109 0.57 -6.29 -19.28
CA VAL A 109 1.02 -6.13 -20.68
C VAL A 109 2.54 -6.03 -20.77
N SER A 110 3.12 -6.05 -21.97
CA SER A 110 4.57 -6.04 -22.20
C SER A 110 5.32 -4.87 -21.56
N THR A 111 4.65 -3.75 -21.27
CA THR A 111 5.23 -2.58 -20.57
C THR A 111 5.20 -2.70 -19.04
N GLY A 112 4.77 -3.84 -18.49
CA GLY A 112 4.73 -4.09 -17.06
C GLY A 112 3.54 -3.45 -16.33
N GLN A 113 2.59 -2.85 -17.04
CA GLN A 113 1.36 -2.31 -16.46
C GLN A 113 0.28 -3.38 -16.34
N THR A 114 -0.46 -3.35 -15.23
CA THR A 114 -1.53 -4.32 -14.94
C THR A 114 -2.91 -3.68 -15.13
N TYR A 115 -3.80 -4.40 -15.81
CA TYR A 115 -5.18 -4.01 -16.14
C TYR A 115 -6.11 -5.16 -15.82
N ASP A 116 -7.41 -4.90 -15.71
CA ASP A 116 -8.39 -5.96 -15.82
C ASP A 116 -8.38 -6.54 -17.24
N ARG A 117 -8.32 -7.87 -17.34
CA ARG A 117 -8.24 -8.62 -18.61
C ARG A 117 -9.26 -8.14 -19.63
N SER A 118 -10.53 -8.05 -19.22
CA SER A 118 -11.63 -7.70 -20.13
C SER A 118 -11.45 -6.30 -20.75
N SER A 119 -10.81 -5.40 -20.00
CA SER A 119 -10.63 -4.00 -20.39
C SER A 119 -9.50 -3.84 -21.38
N ILE A 120 -8.34 -4.48 -21.12
CA ILE A 120 -7.19 -4.40 -22.02
C ILE A 120 -7.41 -5.22 -23.30
N GLU A 121 -8.13 -6.34 -23.23
CA GLU A 121 -8.49 -7.10 -24.44
C GLU A 121 -9.42 -6.30 -25.36
N ARG A 122 -10.37 -5.53 -24.80
CA ARG A 122 -11.25 -4.64 -25.59
C ARG A 122 -10.46 -3.50 -26.22
N TRP A 123 -9.51 -2.91 -25.48
CA TRP A 123 -8.62 -1.86 -26.00
C TRP A 123 -7.80 -2.33 -27.21
N LEU A 124 -7.20 -3.53 -27.11
CA LEU A 124 -6.43 -4.14 -28.19
C LEU A 124 -7.31 -4.50 -29.40
N LYS A 125 -8.53 -5.02 -29.17
CA LYS A 125 -9.50 -5.34 -30.23
C LYS A 125 -9.99 -4.12 -31.01
N ALA A 126 -9.97 -2.93 -30.41
CA ALA A 126 -10.27 -1.67 -31.09
C ALA A 126 -9.13 -1.17 -32.00
N GLY A 127 -8.03 -1.92 -32.12
CA GLY A 127 -6.89 -1.59 -32.98
C GLY A 127 -5.80 -0.74 -32.29
N ASN A 128 -5.93 -0.47 -30.99
CA ASN A 128 -4.96 0.33 -30.27
C ASN A 128 -3.74 -0.52 -29.87
N MET A 129 -2.55 -0.15 -30.36
CA MET A 129 -1.28 -0.85 -30.11
C MET A 129 -0.39 -0.15 -29.08
N THR A 130 -0.98 0.71 -28.25
CA THR A 130 -0.28 1.44 -27.19
C THR A 130 -0.79 1.00 -25.83
N CYS A 131 0.10 1.00 -24.85
CA CYS A 131 -0.23 0.76 -23.46
C CYS A 131 -1.08 1.92 -22.95
N PRO A 132 -2.33 1.69 -22.50
CA PRO A 132 -3.20 2.77 -22.07
C PRO A 132 -2.57 3.68 -21.02
N LYS A 133 -1.88 3.09 -20.05
CA LYS A 133 -1.30 3.77 -18.88
C LYS A 133 0.03 4.48 -19.13
N THR A 134 0.88 3.97 -20.01
CA THR A 134 2.22 4.54 -20.26
C THR A 134 2.31 5.25 -21.61
N GLY A 135 1.33 5.08 -22.51
CA GLY A 135 1.39 5.60 -23.88
C GLY A 135 2.41 4.90 -24.78
N GLU A 136 3.27 4.04 -24.22
CA GLU A 136 4.30 3.29 -24.94
C GLU A 136 3.69 2.28 -25.91
N ARG A 137 4.35 2.05 -27.05
CA ARG A 137 3.92 1.03 -28.01
C ARG A 137 4.12 -0.37 -27.44
N LEU A 138 3.08 -1.20 -27.49
CA LEU A 138 3.15 -2.58 -27.03
C LEU A 138 4.01 -3.38 -28.00
N THR A 139 5.03 -4.05 -27.47
CA THR A 139 5.91 -4.95 -28.22
C THR A 139 5.26 -6.31 -28.48
N SER A 140 4.24 -6.66 -27.68
CA SER A 140 3.41 -7.86 -27.83
C SER A 140 2.00 -7.59 -27.32
N THR A 141 1.00 -8.27 -27.89
CA THR A 141 -0.40 -8.27 -27.42
C THR A 141 -0.68 -9.37 -26.39
N GLU A 142 0.33 -10.16 -26.03
CA GLU A 142 0.21 -11.20 -25.02
C GLU A 142 -0.04 -10.62 -23.62
N LEU A 143 -0.98 -11.22 -22.90
CA LEU A 143 -1.42 -10.78 -21.57
C LEU A 143 -0.97 -11.80 -20.52
N VAL A 144 -0.08 -11.37 -19.62
CA VAL A 144 0.46 -12.22 -18.56
C VAL A 144 -0.41 -12.10 -17.30
N PRO A 145 -1.02 -13.17 -16.76
CA PRO A 145 -1.84 -13.06 -15.55
C PRO A 145 -1.04 -12.56 -14.33
N ASN A 146 -1.52 -11.51 -13.66
CA ASN A 146 -0.96 -11.02 -12.41
C ASN A 146 -1.69 -11.67 -11.22
N THR A 147 -1.39 -12.94 -11.00
CA THR A 147 -2.08 -13.76 -9.99
C THR A 147 -1.87 -13.25 -8.56
N THR A 148 -0.79 -12.53 -8.30
CA THR A 148 -0.47 -11.95 -6.99
C THR A 148 -1.36 -10.74 -6.71
N LEU A 149 -1.47 -9.81 -7.66
CA LEU A 149 -2.38 -8.67 -7.52
C LEU A 149 -3.84 -9.14 -7.46
N ARG A 150 -4.20 -10.19 -8.22
CA ARG A 150 -5.54 -10.80 -8.15
C ARG A 150 -5.88 -11.26 -6.73
N LYS A 151 -4.94 -11.92 -6.05
CA LYS A 151 -5.12 -12.37 -4.66
C LYS A 151 -5.26 -11.18 -3.69
N LEU A 152 -4.40 -10.16 -3.83
CA LEU A 152 -4.46 -8.96 -2.99
C LEU A 152 -5.78 -8.20 -3.17
N ILE A 153 -6.26 -8.09 -4.41
CA ILE A 153 -7.53 -7.47 -4.74
C ILE A 153 -8.70 -8.28 -4.17
N GLN A 154 -8.70 -9.60 -4.38
CA GLN A 154 -9.75 -10.46 -3.84
C GLN A 154 -9.80 -10.42 -2.31
N GLN A 155 -8.64 -10.31 -1.65
CA GLN A 155 -8.52 -10.14 -0.20
C GLN A 155 -9.05 -8.76 0.25
N PHE A 156 -8.64 -7.70 -0.42
CA PHE A 156 -9.05 -6.33 -0.10
C PHE A 156 -10.56 -6.06 -0.29
N PHE A 157 -11.21 -6.71 -1.25
CA PHE A 157 -12.65 -6.50 -1.50
C PHE A 157 -13.57 -7.44 -0.73
N ALA A 158 -13.07 -8.62 -0.34
CA ALA A 158 -13.76 -9.46 0.65
C ALA A 158 -13.83 -8.79 2.04
N GLU A 159 -12.92 -7.85 2.32
CA GLU A 159 -12.81 -7.08 3.57
C GLU A 159 -13.82 -5.92 3.70
N VAL A 160 -14.26 -5.34 2.58
CA VAL A 160 -14.90 -4.01 2.58
C VAL A 160 -16.43 -4.05 2.64
N GLY A 161 -17.09 -5.11 2.20
CA GLY A 161 -18.53 -5.35 2.39
C GLY A 161 -19.45 -4.11 2.45
N ILE A 162 -19.42 -3.21 1.45
CA ILE A 162 -20.46 -2.18 1.32
C ILE A 162 -21.51 -2.69 0.34
N CYS A 163 -22.69 -2.94 0.90
CA CYS A 163 -23.94 -3.12 0.20
C CYS A 163 -24.11 -2.00 -0.84
N ALA A 164 -24.49 -2.36 -2.06
CA ALA A 164 -24.79 -1.42 -3.13
C ALA A 164 -25.99 -0.53 -2.74
N SER A 165 -25.73 0.63 -2.13
CA SER A 165 -26.71 1.72 -2.06
C SER A 165 -26.03 3.09 -2.05
N LYS A 166 -26.10 3.72 -3.22
CA LYS A 166 -26.14 5.17 -3.51
C LYS A 166 -25.47 6.12 -2.49
N SER A 167 -24.20 6.42 -2.73
CA SER A 167 -23.70 7.79 -2.75
C SER A 167 -22.67 7.88 -3.87
N GLY A 168 -23.05 8.56 -4.95
CA GLY A 168 -22.25 8.67 -6.17
C GLY A 168 -21.13 9.68 -5.98
N SER A 169 -19.89 9.19 -5.82
CA SER A 169 -18.68 9.95 -6.15
C SER A 169 -17.47 8.99 -6.09
N ARG A 170 -16.44 9.24 -6.93
CA ARG A 170 -15.06 8.70 -6.82
C ARG A 170 -14.72 7.34 -7.46
N SER A 171 -15.34 6.96 -8.58
CA SER A 171 -14.95 5.74 -9.32
C SER A 171 -14.59 5.98 -10.79
N ARG A 172 -14.37 7.24 -11.20
CA ARG A 172 -14.10 7.63 -12.61
C ARG A 172 -12.71 8.29 -12.81
N ASP A 173 -11.78 8.24 -11.86
CA ASP A 173 -10.60 9.14 -11.84
C ASP A 173 -9.28 8.57 -12.42
N VAL A 174 -9.00 7.25 -12.35
CA VAL A 174 -7.66 6.74 -12.74
C VAL A 174 -7.32 6.88 -14.25
N ALA A 175 -8.25 6.67 -15.20
CA ALA A 175 -7.98 6.81 -16.64
C ALA A 175 -7.75 8.27 -17.02
N ARG A 176 -8.41 9.18 -16.31
CA ARG A 176 -8.18 10.62 -16.47
C ARG A 176 -6.81 11.03 -15.97
N THR A 177 -6.25 10.34 -14.97
CA THR A 177 -4.88 10.62 -14.50
C THR A 177 -3.77 10.00 -15.35
N ILE A 178 -4.12 9.13 -16.30
CA ILE A 178 -3.20 8.49 -17.23
C ILE A 178 -2.97 9.37 -18.46
N SER A 179 -4.02 10.07 -18.88
CA SER A 179 -3.96 11.04 -19.97
C SER A 179 -3.68 12.43 -19.40
N PRO A 180 -2.92 13.28 -20.09
CA PRO A 180 -2.73 14.68 -19.70
C PRO A 180 -4.01 15.53 -19.85
N GLY A 181 -5.10 14.97 -20.40
CA GLY A 181 -6.35 15.69 -20.67
C GLY A 181 -6.29 16.55 -21.94
N SER A 182 -5.12 17.08 -22.30
CA SER A 182 -4.87 17.74 -23.59
C SER A 182 -3.40 17.66 -24.02
N PRO A 183 -3.08 17.87 -25.31
CA PRO A 183 -1.70 17.96 -25.77
C PRO A 183 -0.92 19.13 -25.14
N ALA A 184 -1.58 20.26 -24.90
CA ALA A 184 -0.96 21.43 -24.27
C ALA A 184 -0.57 21.15 -22.81
N ALA A 185 -1.46 20.49 -22.06
CA ALA A 185 -1.18 20.05 -20.70
C ALA A 185 -0.01 19.05 -20.64
N ALA A 186 0.07 18.17 -21.63
CA ALA A 186 1.15 17.19 -21.77
C ALA A 186 2.52 17.87 -21.88
N GLU A 187 2.64 18.82 -22.82
CA GLU A 187 3.89 19.54 -23.06
C GLU A 187 4.25 20.46 -21.90
N ALA A 188 3.26 21.15 -21.29
CA ALA A 188 3.48 21.95 -20.09
C ALA A 188 4.05 21.12 -18.93
N MET A 189 3.52 19.91 -18.71
CA MET A 189 4.03 18.99 -17.69
C MET A 189 5.45 18.49 -18.02
N LYS A 190 5.78 18.25 -19.29
CA LYS A 190 7.15 17.88 -19.69
C LYS A 190 8.15 19.02 -19.45
N PHE A 191 7.82 20.25 -19.86
CA PHE A 191 8.67 21.42 -19.59
C PHE A 191 8.88 21.64 -18.09
N LEU A 192 7.79 21.58 -17.32
CA LEU A 192 7.87 21.68 -15.86
C LEU A 192 8.74 20.58 -15.26
N SER A 193 8.60 19.33 -15.71
CA SER A 193 9.41 18.20 -15.23
C SER A 193 10.91 18.40 -15.51
N GLY A 194 11.25 18.86 -16.71
CA GLY A 194 12.64 19.18 -17.08
C GLY A 194 13.24 20.33 -16.26
N PHE A 195 12.45 21.39 -16.02
CA PHE A 195 12.86 22.48 -15.15
C PHE A 195 13.10 22.01 -13.71
N LEU A 196 12.19 21.21 -13.15
CA LEU A 196 12.32 20.67 -11.79
C LEU A 196 13.54 19.77 -11.65
N SER A 197 13.81 18.93 -12.65
CA SER A 197 15.02 18.10 -12.72
C SER A 197 16.29 18.96 -12.69
N THR A 198 16.33 20.01 -13.53
CA THR A 198 17.45 20.95 -13.55
C THR A 198 17.66 21.62 -12.18
N ARG A 199 16.58 22.10 -11.55
CA ARG A 199 16.64 22.72 -10.21
C ARG A 199 17.11 21.76 -9.12
N LEU A 200 16.75 20.48 -9.17
CA LEU A 200 17.25 19.48 -8.22
C LEU A 200 18.78 19.28 -8.33
N VAL A 201 19.34 19.39 -9.53
CA VAL A 201 20.77 19.19 -9.77
C VAL A 201 21.57 20.46 -9.44
N SER A 202 21.22 21.59 -10.07
CA SER A 202 22.02 22.83 -10.06
C SER A 202 21.45 23.97 -9.21
N GLY A 203 20.28 23.80 -8.59
CA GLY A 203 19.66 24.84 -7.77
C GLY A 203 20.34 25.06 -6.42
N SER A 204 20.01 26.17 -5.76
CA SER A 204 20.31 26.39 -4.34
C SER A 204 19.58 25.37 -3.45
N SER A 205 19.97 25.25 -2.17
CA SER A 205 19.27 24.35 -1.23
C SER A 205 17.76 24.60 -1.21
N GLU A 206 17.34 25.87 -1.15
CA GLU A 206 15.93 26.25 -1.17
C GLU A 206 15.24 25.88 -2.48
N GLN A 207 15.90 26.09 -3.62
CA GLN A 207 15.37 25.70 -4.93
C GLN A 207 15.24 24.19 -5.08
N LYS A 208 16.18 23.41 -4.54
CA LYS A 208 16.11 21.94 -4.51
C LYS A 208 14.94 21.46 -3.65
N THR A 209 14.75 22.05 -2.47
CA THR A 209 13.62 21.73 -1.58
C THR A 209 12.28 22.08 -2.23
N LYS A 210 12.17 23.27 -2.85
CA LYS A 210 10.98 23.66 -3.61
C LYS A 210 10.73 22.71 -4.78
N ALA A 211 11.75 22.34 -5.53
CA ALA A 211 11.60 21.41 -6.65
C ALA A 211 11.10 20.04 -6.17
N ALA A 212 11.67 19.50 -5.10
CA ALA A 212 11.18 18.26 -4.47
C ALA A 212 9.72 18.40 -4.01
N TYR A 213 9.33 19.55 -3.47
CA TYR A 213 7.96 19.82 -3.03
C TYR A 213 6.96 19.85 -4.19
N GLU A 214 7.31 20.51 -5.30
CA GLU A 214 6.49 20.52 -6.51
C GLU A 214 6.30 19.09 -7.05
N ILE A 215 7.38 18.31 -7.13
CA ILE A 215 7.32 16.91 -7.56
C ILE A 215 6.36 16.11 -6.68
N ARG A 216 6.42 16.28 -5.36
CA ARG A 216 5.50 15.64 -4.41
C ARG A 216 4.04 15.99 -4.70
N LEU A 217 3.74 17.25 -4.97
CA LEU A 217 2.38 17.71 -5.30
C LEU A 217 1.91 17.12 -6.63
N LEU A 218 2.70 17.26 -7.68
CA LEU A 218 2.37 16.83 -9.04
C LEU A 218 2.21 15.30 -9.13
N ALA A 219 3.00 14.54 -8.37
CA ALA A 219 2.94 13.09 -8.31
C ALA A 219 1.87 12.55 -7.35
N LYS A 220 1.16 13.40 -6.58
CA LYS A 220 0.24 12.97 -5.52
C LYS A 220 -0.84 12.03 -6.05
N SER A 221 -1.49 12.41 -7.14
CA SER A 221 -2.64 11.66 -7.68
C SER A 221 -2.60 11.44 -9.19
N ASN A 222 -1.61 11.98 -9.91
CA ASN A 222 -1.57 11.91 -11.37
C ASN A 222 -0.51 10.92 -11.89
N ILE A 223 -0.91 9.90 -12.66
CA ILE A 223 -0.02 8.86 -13.20
C ILE A 223 0.84 9.41 -14.34
N PHE A 224 0.26 10.20 -15.24
CA PHE A 224 0.96 10.86 -16.34
C PHE A 224 2.09 11.76 -15.81
N ASN A 225 1.79 12.57 -14.79
CA ASN A 225 2.77 13.44 -14.15
C ASN A 225 3.92 12.62 -13.55
N ARG A 226 3.63 11.49 -12.88
CA ARG A 226 4.68 10.58 -12.39
C ARG A 226 5.59 10.12 -13.52
N SER A 227 5.01 9.71 -14.66
CA SER A 227 5.81 9.27 -15.83
C SER A 227 6.73 10.38 -16.32
N CYS A 228 6.19 11.58 -16.57
CA CYS A 228 6.98 12.73 -17.02
C CYS A 228 8.12 13.10 -16.05
N LEU A 229 7.84 13.06 -14.75
CA LEU A 229 8.82 13.35 -13.70
C LEU A 229 9.94 12.28 -13.65
N ILE A 230 9.59 11.01 -13.86
CA ILE A 230 10.56 9.91 -13.91
C ILE A 230 11.42 10.02 -15.17
N GLU A 231 10.80 10.21 -16.33
CA GLU A 231 11.46 10.37 -17.64
C GLU A 231 12.39 11.60 -17.67
N ALA A 232 12.04 12.67 -16.94
CA ALA A 232 12.90 13.84 -16.76
C ALA A 232 14.12 13.59 -15.85
N GLY A 233 14.29 12.39 -15.28
CA GLY A 233 15.47 12.03 -14.50
C GLY A 233 15.47 12.55 -13.05
N THR A 234 14.29 12.81 -12.46
CA THR A 234 14.20 13.41 -11.12
C THR A 234 14.60 12.47 -9.97
N ILE A 235 14.62 11.15 -10.18
CA ILE A 235 14.80 10.16 -9.10
C ILE A 235 16.18 10.22 -8.46
N LEU A 236 17.27 10.16 -9.24
CA LEU A 236 18.62 10.16 -8.68
C LEU A 236 18.93 11.46 -7.90
N PRO A 237 18.60 12.67 -8.40
CA PRO A 237 18.74 13.89 -7.61
C PRO A 237 17.94 13.88 -6.31
N LEU A 238 16.72 13.34 -6.30
CA LEU A 238 15.92 13.18 -5.07
C LEU A 238 16.56 12.18 -4.08
N ILE A 239 17.15 11.08 -4.57
CA ILE A 239 17.90 10.13 -3.75
C ILE A 239 19.12 10.81 -3.12
N ASN A 240 19.86 11.62 -3.91
CA ASN A 240 21.02 12.35 -3.42
C ASN A 240 20.64 13.33 -2.31
N LEU A 241 19.48 14.00 -2.43
CA LEU A 241 18.96 14.87 -1.37
C LEU A 241 18.76 14.14 -0.04
N LEU A 242 18.35 12.87 -0.04
CA LEU A 242 18.20 12.11 1.23
C LEU A 242 19.52 11.99 2.00
N SER A 243 20.63 11.87 1.28
CA SER A 243 21.97 11.65 1.84
C SER A 243 22.70 12.96 2.13
N SER A 244 22.45 14.01 1.35
CA SER A 244 23.13 15.31 1.49
C SER A 244 22.39 16.31 2.39
N SER A 245 21.09 16.13 2.65
CA SER A 245 20.32 17.11 3.43
C SER A 245 20.56 16.98 4.93
N LEU A 246 21.01 18.06 5.57
CA LEU A 246 20.99 18.22 7.03
C LEU A 246 19.67 18.82 7.54
N ASP A 247 18.79 19.22 6.62
CA ASP A 247 17.51 19.85 6.92
C ASP A 247 16.36 18.82 6.93
N ARG A 248 15.58 18.82 8.02
CA ARG A 248 14.45 17.91 8.23
C ARG A 248 13.41 18.04 7.12
N HIS A 249 13.02 19.26 6.79
CA HIS A 249 11.96 19.52 5.82
C HIS A 249 12.35 19.06 4.41
N THR A 250 13.61 19.27 4.03
CA THR A 250 14.17 18.82 2.75
C THR A 250 14.20 17.29 2.65
N GLN A 251 14.66 16.59 3.70
CA GLN A 251 14.69 15.12 3.71
C GLN A 251 13.27 14.54 3.60
N GLU A 252 12.32 15.06 4.38
CA GLU A 252 10.91 14.65 4.33
C GLU A 252 10.30 14.88 2.96
N THR A 253 10.51 16.07 2.39
CA THR A 253 9.95 16.45 1.10
C THR A 253 10.51 15.57 -0.03
N ALA A 254 11.83 15.36 -0.06
CA ALA A 254 12.47 14.49 -1.04
C ALA A 254 11.98 13.04 -0.93
N LEU A 255 11.88 12.51 0.29
CA LEU A 255 11.40 11.15 0.50
C LEU A 255 9.91 11.01 0.17
N SER A 256 9.10 12.04 0.46
CA SER A 256 7.69 12.06 0.09
C SER A 256 7.53 12.05 -1.43
N ALA A 257 8.33 12.83 -2.16
CA ALA A 257 8.36 12.80 -3.62
C ALA A 257 8.72 11.40 -4.14
N LEU A 258 9.79 10.78 -3.62
CA LEU A 258 10.17 9.41 -3.96
C LEU A 258 9.06 8.41 -3.66
N LEU A 259 8.40 8.50 -2.50
CA LEU A 259 7.24 7.67 -2.17
C LEU A 259 6.14 7.80 -3.24
N LYS A 260 5.81 9.01 -3.69
CA LYS A 260 4.81 9.21 -4.74
C LYS A 260 5.24 8.62 -6.08
N LEU A 261 6.51 8.78 -6.46
CA LEU A 261 7.07 8.21 -7.69
C LEU A 261 7.17 6.67 -7.64
N SER A 262 7.36 6.07 -6.46
CA SER A 262 7.49 4.61 -6.27
C SER A 262 6.21 3.86 -6.59
N LYS A 263 5.06 4.55 -6.60
CA LYS A 263 3.79 3.98 -7.06
C LYS A 263 3.82 3.64 -8.55
N HIS A 264 4.65 4.31 -9.34
CA HIS A 264 4.83 4.04 -10.77
C HIS A 264 5.87 2.92 -11.00
N THR A 265 5.62 2.04 -11.97
CA THR A 265 6.50 0.89 -12.26
C THR A 265 7.91 1.33 -12.68
N CYS A 266 8.03 2.31 -13.58
CA CYS A 266 9.33 2.86 -13.97
C CYS A 266 10.03 3.54 -12.79
N GLY A 267 9.27 4.15 -11.87
CA GLY A 267 9.82 4.79 -10.69
C GLY A 267 10.45 3.78 -9.73
N LYS A 268 9.81 2.62 -9.53
CA LYS A 268 10.40 1.51 -8.74
C LYS A 268 11.71 1.02 -9.34
N LYS A 269 11.73 0.81 -10.66
CA LYS A 269 12.91 0.35 -11.41
C LYS A 269 14.06 1.32 -11.23
N GLU A 270 13.83 2.58 -11.57
CA GLU A 270 14.85 3.63 -11.52
C GLU A 270 15.39 3.84 -10.10
N MET A 271 14.54 3.77 -9.06
CA MET A 271 15.02 3.87 -7.67
C MET A 271 15.97 2.75 -7.27
N ILE A 272 15.75 1.52 -7.75
CA ILE A 272 16.64 0.39 -7.45
C ILE A 272 17.92 0.50 -8.28
N GLU A 273 17.81 0.77 -9.58
CA GLU A 273 18.95 0.87 -10.50
C GLU A 273 19.87 2.06 -10.16
N SER A 274 19.31 3.18 -9.68
CA SER A 274 20.05 4.32 -9.13
C SER A 274 20.66 4.07 -7.74
N GLY A 275 20.55 2.86 -7.17
CA GLY A 275 21.11 2.53 -5.86
C GLY A 275 20.36 3.12 -4.66
N GLY A 276 19.09 3.52 -4.84
CA GLY A 276 18.28 4.24 -3.84
C GLY A 276 17.94 3.44 -2.58
N LEU A 277 18.04 2.11 -2.60
CA LEU A 277 17.75 1.28 -1.42
C LEU A 277 18.59 1.67 -0.21
N LYS A 278 19.90 1.93 -0.40
CA LYS A 278 20.80 2.30 0.70
C LYS A 278 20.42 3.65 1.33
N PRO A 279 20.25 4.76 0.58
CA PRO A 279 19.75 6.01 1.14
C PRO A 279 18.37 5.91 1.80
N ILE A 280 17.42 5.20 1.19
CA ILE A 280 16.07 5.02 1.78
C ILE A 280 16.16 4.26 3.11
N LEU A 281 16.97 3.21 3.18
CA LEU A 281 17.23 2.47 4.42
C LEU A 281 17.93 3.31 5.47
N ALA A 282 18.87 4.19 5.07
CA ALA A 282 19.50 5.13 5.98
C ALA A 282 18.47 6.07 6.62
N VAL A 283 17.48 6.56 5.84
CA VAL A 283 16.38 7.36 6.38
C VAL A 283 15.45 6.55 7.27
N LEU A 284 15.14 5.29 6.93
CA LEU A 284 14.34 4.42 7.82
C LEU A 284 15.00 4.28 9.21
N LYS A 285 16.32 4.08 9.25
CA LYS A 285 17.07 3.90 10.50
C LYS A 285 17.26 5.22 11.26
N ARG A 286 17.74 6.26 10.55
CA ARG A 286 18.31 7.48 11.16
C ARG A 286 17.69 8.77 10.62
N GLY A 287 16.50 8.70 10.03
CA GLY A 287 15.79 9.87 9.52
C GLY A 287 15.59 10.96 10.58
N LEU A 288 15.57 12.21 10.13
CA LEU A 288 15.49 13.42 10.97
C LEU A 288 14.13 13.63 11.65
N SER A 289 13.15 12.80 11.30
CA SER A 289 11.80 12.78 11.87
C SER A 289 11.16 11.39 11.77
N LEU A 290 10.11 11.15 12.57
CA LEU A 290 9.33 9.92 12.49
C LEU A 290 8.55 9.85 11.16
N GLU A 291 8.15 11.01 10.64
CA GLU A 291 7.49 11.20 9.35
C GLU A 291 8.38 10.74 8.18
N ALA A 292 9.68 11.04 8.23
CA ALA A 292 10.62 10.53 7.25
C ALA A 292 10.76 9.00 7.36
N LYS A 293 10.91 8.47 8.58
CA LYS A 293 11.05 7.01 8.80
C LYS A 293 9.82 6.23 8.28
N GLN A 294 8.61 6.71 8.57
CA GLN A 294 7.37 6.06 8.08
C GLN A 294 7.23 6.12 6.55
N MET A 295 7.67 7.21 5.89
CA MET A 295 7.68 7.30 4.43
C MET A 295 8.71 6.36 3.80
N ALA A 296 9.85 6.14 4.48
CA ALA A 296 10.86 5.19 4.03
C ALA A 296 10.31 3.76 4.06
N ALA A 297 9.64 3.36 5.15
CA ALA A 297 8.98 2.06 5.25
C ALA A 297 7.91 1.87 4.16
N ALA A 298 7.07 2.88 3.91
CA ALA A 298 6.08 2.83 2.84
C ALA A 298 6.75 2.69 1.45
N THR A 299 7.84 3.41 1.21
CA THR A 299 8.59 3.32 -0.06
C THR A 299 9.16 1.91 -0.24
N ILE A 300 9.73 1.33 0.81
CA ILE A 300 10.23 -0.05 0.81
C ILE A 300 9.11 -1.04 0.48
N PHE A 301 7.91 -0.88 1.03
CA PHE A 301 6.75 -1.70 0.68
C PHE A 301 6.42 -1.64 -0.81
N TYR A 302 6.33 -0.43 -1.39
CA TYR A 302 6.05 -0.28 -2.82
C TYR A 302 7.14 -0.91 -3.69
N LEU A 303 8.41 -0.77 -3.32
CA LEU A 303 9.51 -1.43 -4.03
C LEU A 303 9.43 -2.95 -3.92
N ALA A 304 9.14 -3.48 -2.73
CA ALA A 304 9.03 -4.92 -2.46
C ALA A 304 7.88 -5.61 -3.20
N SER A 305 6.88 -4.85 -3.69
CA SER A 305 5.80 -5.41 -4.52
C SER A 305 6.28 -6.04 -5.84
N VAL A 306 7.48 -5.69 -6.29
CA VAL A 306 8.14 -6.33 -7.44
C VAL A 306 8.97 -7.51 -6.95
N LYS A 307 8.70 -8.71 -7.46
CA LYS A 307 9.28 -9.98 -6.98
C LYS A 307 10.81 -9.98 -6.87
N SER A 308 11.52 -9.45 -7.87
CA SER A 308 12.99 -9.38 -7.86
C SER A 308 13.51 -8.41 -6.79
N TYR A 309 12.83 -7.27 -6.62
CA TYR A 309 13.22 -6.25 -5.64
C TYR A 309 12.87 -6.69 -4.22
N GLY A 310 11.70 -7.31 -3.99
CA GLY A 310 11.32 -7.85 -2.68
C GLY A 310 12.30 -8.92 -2.17
N LYS A 311 12.86 -9.74 -3.08
CA LYS A 311 13.97 -10.65 -2.75
C LYS A 311 15.23 -9.85 -2.32
N LEU A 312 15.70 -8.94 -3.16
CA LEU A 312 16.89 -8.10 -2.88
C LEU A 312 16.77 -7.34 -1.55
N ILE A 313 15.62 -6.72 -1.32
CA ILE A 313 15.32 -5.91 -0.14
C ILE A 313 15.30 -6.80 1.10
N GLY A 314 14.64 -7.96 1.05
CA GLY A 314 14.58 -8.88 2.18
C GLY A 314 15.90 -9.58 2.50
N GLU A 315 16.77 -9.77 1.50
CA GLU A 315 18.13 -10.27 1.67
C GLU A 315 19.08 -9.24 2.28
N THR A 316 18.71 -7.95 2.26
CA THR A 316 19.50 -6.87 2.87
C THR A 316 19.38 -6.94 4.40
N PRO A 317 20.46 -7.27 5.15
CA PRO A 317 20.37 -7.67 6.55
C PRO A 317 19.74 -6.63 7.49
N GLU A 318 19.86 -5.36 7.16
CA GLU A 318 19.43 -4.25 8.02
C GLU A 318 17.97 -3.81 7.79
N VAL A 319 17.32 -4.24 6.70
CA VAL A 319 15.96 -3.79 6.37
C VAL A 319 14.95 -4.30 7.38
N VAL A 320 14.93 -5.60 7.64
CA VAL A 320 13.96 -6.21 8.55
C VAL A 320 14.12 -5.69 9.99
N PRO A 321 15.34 -5.64 10.58
CA PRO A 321 15.53 -5.03 11.89
C PRO A 321 15.06 -3.57 11.96
N ALA A 322 15.34 -2.76 10.93
CA ALA A 322 14.92 -1.36 10.90
C ALA A 322 13.39 -1.19 10.83
N LEU A 323 12.69 -2.10 10.12
CA LEU A 323 11.23 -2.13 10.11
C LEU A 323 10.67 -2.55 11.47
N VAL A 324 11.28 -3.54 12.14
CA VAL A 324 10.88 -3.96 13.49
C VAL A 324 11.06 -2.84 14.50
N GLU A 325 12.17 -2.10 14.43
CA GLU A 325 12.41 -0.91 15.26
C GLU A 325 11.33 0.17 15.04
N LEU A 326 10.95 0.42 13.79
CA LEU A 326 9.86 1.35 13.47
C LEU A 326 8.50 0.87 14.02
N ILE A 327 8.22 -0.44 14.02
CA ILE A 327 6.99 -1.00 14.61
C ILE A 327 6.98 -0.83 16.13
N LYS A 328 8.15 -0.92 16.76
CA LYS A 328 8.29 -0.76 18.21
C LYS A 328 8.08 0.69 18.63
N ASP A 329 8.86 1.60 18.05
CA ASP A 329 9.03 2.97 18.55
C ASP A 329 8.35 4.04 17.68
N GLY A 330 7.72 3.64 16.56
CA GLY A 330 7.06 4.56 15.63
C GLY A 330 5.69 5.07 16.07
N THR A 331 5.23 6.12 15.39
CA THR A 331 3.83 6.60 15.46
C THR A 331 2.87 5.50 14.99
N THR A 332 1.57 5.63 15.25
CA THR A 332 0.57 4.68 14.73
C THR A 332 0.70 4.46 13.21
N CYS A 333 1.01 5.50 12.43
CA CYS A 333 1.28 5.38 11.00
C CYS A 333 2.60 4.64 10.71
N GLY A 334 3.67 4.99 11.42
CA GLY A 334 4.95 4.28 11.35
C GLY A 334 4.82 2.77 11.62
N LYS A 335 4.06 2.40 12.65
CA LYS A 335 3.77 1.00 12.99
C LYS A 335 3.05 0.28 11.85
N LYS A 336 1.97 0.87 11.32
CA LYS A 336 1.23 0.31 10.17
C LYS A 336 2.15 0.12 8.96
N ASN A 337 2.92 1.14 8.60
CA ASN A 337 3.82 1.08 7.45
C ASN A 337 4.92 0.03 7.64
N GLY A 338 5.45 -0.10 8.86
CA GLY A 338 6.40 -1.15 9.20
C GLY A 338 5.80 -2.55 9.05
N VAL A 339 4.60 -2.78 9.60
CA VAL A 339 3.89 -4.06 9.50
C VAL A 339 3.57 -4.43 8.05
N VAL A 340 3.05 -3.48 7.26
CA VAL A 340 2.72 -3.70 5.84
C VAL A 340 3.98 -3.92 5.00
N ALA A 341 5.10 -3.26 5.31
CA ALA A 341 6.38 -3.54 4.67
C ALA A 341 6.88 -4.96 4.98
N ILE A 342 6.79 -5.41 6.24
CA ILE A 342 7.11 -6.80 6.61
C ILE A 342 6.20 -7.78 5.86
N PHE A 343 4.89 -7.50 5.79
CA PHE A 343 3.95 -8.30 5.01
C PHE A 343 4.41 -8.44 3.55
N GLY A 344 4.77 -7.34 2.91
CA GLY A 344 5.29 -7.33 1.53
C GLY A 344 6.54 -8.19 1.36
N LEU A 345 7.46 -8.16 2.33
CA LEU A 345 8.67 -8.99 2.31
C LEU A 345 8.38 -10.48 2.52
N LEU A 346 7.39 -10.82 3.35
CA LEU A 346 6.97 -12.20 3.62
C LEU A 346 6.26 -12.86 2.43
N LEU A 347 5.84 -12.11 1.41
CA LEU A 347 5.40 -12.68 0.13
C LEU A 347 6.52 -13.46 -0.58
N HIS A 348 7.77 -13.32 -0.11
CA HIS A 348 8.91 -14.13 -0.52
C HIS A 348 9.33 -15.09 0.60
N PRO A 349 9.16 -16.42 0.43
CA PRO A 349 9.49 -17.40 1.46
C PRO A 349 10.93 -17.33 1.99
N ALA A 350 11.88 -16.91 1.15
CA ALA A 350 13.29 -16.72 1.54
C ALA A 350 13.50 -15.69 2.66
N ASN A 351 12.53 -14.81 2.89
CA ASN A 351 12.58 -13.75 3.90
C ASN A 351 12.00 -14.20 5.25
N HIS A 352 11.27 -15.32 5.31
CA HIS A 352 10.55 -15.76 6.52
C HIS A 352 11.48 -15.92 7.72
N GLN A 353 12.59 -16.63 7.54
CA GLN A 353 13.58 -16.85 8.61
C GLN A 353 14.18 -15.56 9.15
N ARG A 354 14.40 -14.55 8.28
CA ARG A 354 14.94 -13.25 8.69
C ARG A 354 13.94 -12.45 9.52
N VAL A 355 12.67 -12.48 9.13
CA VAL A 355 11.57 -11.85 9.88
C VAL A 355 11.34 -12.54 11.23
N LEU A 356 11.49 -13.86 11.30
CA LEU A 356 11.44 -14.60 12.56
C LEU A 356 12.61 -14.23 13.48
N ALA A 357 13.84 -14.29 12.95
CA ALA A 357 15.06 -14.01 13.71
C ALA A 357 15.13 -12.56 14.23
N SER A 358 14.41 -11.61 13.61
CA SER A 358 14.37 -10.22 14.04
C SER A 358 13.45 -9.94 15.23
N GLY A 359 12.82 -10.96 15.82
CA GLY A 359 11.91 -10.78 16.96
C GLY A 359 10.59 -10.10 16.60
N SER A 360 10.13 -10.24 15.36
CA SER A 360 8.85 -9.64 14.91
C SER A 360 7.63 -10.23 15.63
N VAL A 361 7.63 -11.54 15.92
CA VAL A 361 6.46 -12.24 16.49
C VAL A 361 6.06 -11.71 17.87
N PRO A 362 6.95 -11.60 18.88
CA PRO A 362 6.60 -11.00 20.17
C PRO A 362 6.05 -9.58 20.05
N LEU A 363 6.62 -8.77 19.14
CA LEU A 363 6.20 -7.39 18.93
C LEU A 363 4.80 -7.29 18.33
N LEU A 364 4.48 -8.13 17.34
CA LEU A 364 3.14 -8.20 16.76
C LEU A 364 2.12 -8.69 17.80
N MET A 365 2.50 -9.66 18.64
CA MET A 365 1.65 -10.15 19.73
C MET A 365 1.39 -9.11 20.82
N ASP A 366 2.37 -8.23 21.10
CA ASP A 366 2.17 -7.06 21.95
C ASP A 366 1.14 -6.10 21.34
N ILE A 367 1.27 -5.76 20.05
CA ILE A 367 0.31 -4.91 19.33
C ILE A 367 -1.11 -5.47 19.44
N LEU A 368 -1.28 -6.78 19.25
CA LEU A 368 -2.58 -7.45 19.39
C LEU A 368 -3.18 -7.26 20.80
N SER A 369 -2.33 -7.19 21.82
CA SER A 369 -2.75 -7.13 23.23
C SER A 369 -2.94 -5.71 23.75
N SER A 370 -2.17 -4.73 23.24
CA SER A 370 -2.08 -3.37 23.79
C SER A 370 -2.70 -2.29 22.91
N SER A 371 -2.89 -2.54 21.60
CA SER A 371 -3.40 -1.53 20.66
C SER A 371 -4.93 -1.48 20.63
N ASN A 372 -5.48 -0.27 20.49
CA ASN A 372 -6.91 -0.05 20.19
C ASN A 372 -7.16 0.19 18.69
N ASN A 373 -6.11 0.24 17.87
CA ASN A 373 -6.25 0.52 16.44
C ASN A 373 -6.57 -0.76 15.66
N ILE A 374 -7.85 -0.94 15.31
CA ILE A 374 -8.38 -2.15 14.65
C ILE A 374 -7.64 -2.48 13.35
N GLU A 375 -7.28 -1.47 12.54
CA GLU A 375 -6.53 -1.68 11.30
C GLU A 375 -5.13 -2.20 11.57
N LEU A 376 -4.41 -1.61 12.54
CA LEU A 376 -3.07 -2.08 12.91
C LEU A 376 -3.10 -3.51 13.48
N ILE A 377 -4.15 -3.86 14.24
CA ILE A 377 -4.38 -5.22 14.74
C ILE A 377 -4.61 -6.18 13.55
N ALA A 378 -5.44 -5.79 12.59
CA ALA A 378 -5.72 -6.59 11.39
C ALA A 378 -4.47 -6.81 10.54
N ASP A 379 -3.68 -5.76 10.29
CA ASP A 379 -2.41 -5.83 9.55
C ASP A 379 -1.42 -6.76 10.27
N SER A 380 -1.35 -6.68 11.60
CA SER A 380 -0.47 -7.53 12.42
C SER A 380 -0.91 -9.00 12.38
N LEU A 381 -2.21 -9.27 12.40
CA LEU A 381 -2.77 -10.60 12.23
C LEU A 381 -2.46 -11.18 10.83
N ALA A 382 -2.49 -10.36 9.78
CA ALA A 382 -2.14 -10.79 8.43
C ALA A 382 -0.67 -11.25 8.34
N VAL A 383 0.24 -10.51 8.98
CA VAL A 383 1.66 -10.90 9.09
C VAL A 383 1.82 -12.20 9.88
N LEU A 384 1.16 -12.32 11.03
CA LEU A 384 1.20 -13.55 11.85
C LEU A 384 0.62 -14.75 11.11
N ALA A 385 -0.43 -14.56 10.31
CA ALA A 385 -1.05 -15.61 9.50
C ALA A 385 -0.06 -16.18 8.47
N ILE A 386 0.71 -15.33 7.78
CA ILE A 386 1.75 -15.78 6.83
C ILE A 386 2.87 -16.50 7.58
N ILE A 387 3.35 -15.94 8.70
CA ILE A 387 4.41 -16.56 9.50
C ILE A 387 3.99 -17.97 9.97
N ALA A 388 2.74 -18.11 10.42
CA ALA A 388 2.18 -19.36 10.90
C ALA A 388 2.06 -20.44 9.80
N GLU A 389 2.12 -20.11 8.51
CA GLU A 389 2.12 -21.13 7.44
C GLU A 389 3.35 -22.05 7.53
N SER A 390 4.45 -21.57 8.10
CA SER A 390 5.65 -22.35 8.36
C SER A 390 5.63 -23.03 9.74
N VAL A 391 6.33 -24.16 9.87
CA VAL A 391 6.48 -24.86 11.15
C VAL A 391 7.25 -24.00 12.15
N ASP A 392 8.40 -23.46 11.76
CA ASP A 392 9.22 -22.60 12.63
C ASP A 392 8.46 -21.36 13.11
N GLY A 393 7.70 -20.73 12.21
CA GLY A 393 6.87 -19.59 12.55
C GLY A 393 5.72 -19.96 13.49
N THR A 394 5.09 -21.11 13.30
CA THR A 394 4.10 -21.64 14.24
C THR A 394 4.71 -21.85 15.63
N LEU A 395 5.85 -22.54 15.71
CA LEU A 395 6.53 -22.80 16.99
C LEU A 395 6.91 -21.50 17.70
N THR A 396 7.38 -20.51 16.96
CA THR A 396 7.69 -19.18 17.50
C THR A 396 6.43 -18.48 18.03
N ILE A 397 5.30 -18.56 17.32
CA ILE A 397 4.03 -17.99 17.78
C ILE A 397 3.52 -18.72 19.03
N LEU A 398 3.71 -20.04 19.15
CA LEU A 398 3.30 -20.84 20.31
C LEU A 398 4.07 -20.50 21.59
N GLN A 399 5.28 -19.94 21.46
CA GLN A 399 6.05 -19.42 22.60
C GLN A 399 5.47 -18.11 23.17
N THR A 400 4.44 -17.54 22.53
CA THR A 400 3.73 -16.34 23.01
C THR A 400 2.36 -16.68 23.60
N SER A 401 1.63 -15.67 24.06
CA SER A 401 0.24 -15.83 24.52
C SER A 401 -0.78 -16.00 23.38
N ALA A 402 -0.37 -16.41 22.18
CA ALA A 402 -1.25 -16.49 21.00
C ALA A 402 -2.50 -17.34 21.21
N LEU A 403 -2.38 -18.48 21.90
CA LEU A 403 -3.49 -19.40 22.14
C LEU A 403 -4.59 -18.81 23.05
N SER A 404 -4.28 -17.81 23.87
CA SER A 404 -5.26 -17.10 24.70
C SER A 404 -5.68 -15.74 24.10
N THR A 405 -4.72 -15.00 23.54
CA THR A 405 -4.95 -13.66 22.99
C THR A 405 -5.80 -13.70 21.70
N ILE A 406 -5.49 -14.59 20.75
CA ILE A 406 -6.14 -14.59 19.42
C ILE A 406 -7.63 -14.97 19.50
N PRO A 407 -8.07 -15.99 20.27
CA PRO A 407 -9.49 -16.27 20.44
C PRO A 407 -10.26 -15.10 21.06
N ARG A 408 -9.65 -14.37 22.00
CA ARG A 408 -10.24 -13.16 22.59
C ARG A 408 -10.43 -12.06 21.55
N ILE A 409 -9.41 -11.80 20.73
CA ILE A 409 -9.45 -10.80 19.66
C ILE A 409 -10.45 -11.18 18.57
N LEU A 410 -10.53 -12.46 18.21
CA LEU A 410 -11.48 -12.98 17.24
C LEU A 410 -12.94 -12.61 17.58
N ARG A 411 -13.27 -12.54 18.89
CA ARG A 411 -14.60 -12.16 19.38
C ARG A 411 -14.87 -10.67 19.33
N SER A 412 -13.84 -9.83 19.44
CA SER A 412 -13.99 -8.37 19.53
C SER A 412 -13.86 -7.65 18.18
N LEU A 413 -13.28 -8.31 17.16
CA LEU A 413 -13.03 -7.66 15.87
C LEU A 413 -14.29 -7.56 15.00
N PRO A 414 -14.63 -6.37 14.47
CA PRO A 414 -15.75 -6.21 13.54
C PRO A 414 -15.40 -6.65 12.10
N SER A 415 -14.12 -6.60 11.72
CA SER A 415 -13.68 -6.93 10.36
C SER A 415 -13.71 -8.44 10.10
N ARG A 416 -14.45 -8.85 9.06
CA ARG A 416 -14.57 -10.27 8.66
C ARG A 416 -13.22 -10.89 8.33
N THR A 417 -12.33 -10.14 7.69
CA THR A 417 -11.03 -10.72 7.29
C THR A 417 -9.98 -10.64 8.38
N ALA A 418 -10.05 -9.64 9.26
CA ALA A 418 -9.25 -9.69 10.48
C ALA A 418 -9.60 -10.94 11.31
N ARG A 419 -10.90 -11.30 11.38
CA ARG A 419 -11.36 -12.57 11.97
C ARG A 419 -10.88 -13.79 11.17
N GLU A 420 -10.84 -13.74 9.84
CA GLU A 420 -10.24 -14.79 9.00
C GLU A 420 -8.75 -15.00 9.31
N TYR A 421 -7.96 -13.93 9.48
CA TYR A 421 -6.55 -14.04 9.84
C TYR A 421 -6.40 -14.69 11.23
N CYS A 422 -7.22 -14.33 12.21
CA CYS A 422 -7.26 -15.02 13.50
C CYS A 422 -7.45 -16.53 13.33
N VAL A 423 -8.47 -16.95 12.57
CA VAL A 423 -8.75 -18.37 12.35
C VAL A 423 -7.63 -19.05 11.57
N THR A 424 -7.00 -18.35 10.62
CA THR A 424 -5.87 -18.86 9.85
C THR A 424 -4.65 -19.12 10.73
N VAL A 425 -4.34 -18.20 11.65
CA VAL A 425 -3.30 -18.41 12.67
C VAL A 425 -3.68 -19.61 13.53
N LEU A 426 -4.85 -19.61 14.17
CA LEU A 426 -5.29 -20.71 15.06
C LEU A 426 -5.29 -22.08 14.38
N LEU A 427 -5.73 -22.16 13.12
CA LEU A 427 -5.68 -23.39 12.33
C LEU A 427 -4.26 -23.88 12.13
N SER A 428 -3.33 -22.96 11.84
CA SER A 428 -1.92 -23.29 11.63
C SER A 428 -1.24 -23.72 12.93
N LEU A 429 -1.58 -23.05 14.05
CA LEU A 429 -1.17 -23.46 15.40
C LEU A 429 -1.64 -24.89 15.73
N CYS A 430 -2.88 -25.25 15.40
CA CYS A 430 -3.35 -26.63 15.58
C CYS A 430 -2.64 -27.65 14.68
N LYS A 431 -2.40 -27.28 13.41
CA LYS A 431 -1.79 -28.19 12.43
C LYS A 431 -0.34 -28.51 12.74
N ASN A 432 0.43 -27.48 13.12
CA ASN A 432 1.87 -27.60 13.31
C ASN A 432 2.27 -27.70 14.79
N GLY A 433 1.44 -27.22 15.72
CA GLY A 433 1.67 -27.29 17.17
C GLY A 433 1.18 -28.57 17.85
N GLY A 434 0.47 -29.43 17.11
CA GLY A 434 0.08 -30.75 17.60
C GLY A 434 -0.98 -30.75 18.72
N ALA A 435 -1.02 -31.84 19.48
CA ALA A 435 -2.10 -32.13 20.42
C ALA A 435 -2.22 -31.13 21.57
N GLU A 436 -1.11 -30.53 22.02
CA GLU A 436 -1.10 -29.57 23.12
C GLU A 436 -1.83 -28.26 22.75
N ALA A 437 -1.50 -27.69 21.59
CA ALA A 437 -2.16 -26.49 21.07
C ALA A 437 -3.67 -26.73 20.86
N ILE A 438 -4.03 -27.92 20.33
CA ILE A 438 -5.42 -28.33 20.15
C ILE A 438 -6.13 -28.44 21.51
N ALA A 439 -5.50 -29.06 22.51
CA ALA A 439 -6.07 -29.24 23.85
C ALA A 439 -6.37 -27.92 24.54
N ILE A 440 -5.50 -26.91 24.38
CA ILE A 440 -5.72 -25.57 24.94
C ILE A 440 -6.91 -24.89 24.25
N LEU A 441 -6.97 -24.91 22.92
CA LEU A 441 -8.06 -24.28 22.17
C LEU A 441 -9.40 -25.00 22.35
N ALA A 442 -9.39 -26.32 22.50
CA ALA A 442 -10.56 -27.14 22.78
C ALA A 442 -11.20 -26.83 24.16
N LYS A 443 -10.44 -26.25 25.09
CA LYS A 443 -10.95 -25.78 26.38
C LYS A 443 -11.62 -24.41 26.32
N ASP A 444 -11.40 -23.60 25.27
CA ASP A 444 -12.10 -22.32 25.12
C ASP A 444 -13.54 -22.54 24.60
N HIS A 445 -14.49 -22.60 25.54
CA HIS A 445 -15.92 -22.78 25.23
C HIS A 445 -16.49 -21.69 24.31
N ASN A 446 -15.91 -20.49 24.29
CA ASN A 446 -16.38 -19.38 23.46
C ASN A 446 -15.79 -19.40 22.03
N LEU A 447 -14.70 -20.14 21.82
CA LEU A 447 -14.09 -20.27 20.49
C LEU A 447 -15.05 -20.93 19.51
N MET A 448 -15.73 -22.02 19.92
CA MET A 448 -16.67 -22.75 19.06
C MET A 448 -17.81 -21.87 18.54
N SER A 449 -18.42 -21.07 19.43
CA SER A 449 -19.46 -20.10 19.03
C SER A 449 -18.95 -19.10 17.98
N SER A 450 -17.74 -18.59 18.17
CA SER A 450 -17.10 -17.65 17.25
C SER A 450 -16.82 -18.27 15.87
N LEU A 451 -16.41 -19.54 15.85
CA LEU A 451 -16.16 -20.29 14.61
C LEU A 451 -17.45 -20.60 13.85
N TYR A 452 -18.53 -20.94 14.56
CA TYR A 452 -19.84 -21.12 13.92
C TYR A 452 -20.39 -19.82 13.33
N SER A 453 -20.24 -18.69 14.03
CA SER A 453 -20.58 -17.36 13.48
C SER A 453 -19.83 -17.05 12.19
N LEU A 454 -18.57 -17.47 12.06
CA LEU A 454 -17.80 -17.31 10.82
C LEU A 454 -18.26 -18.20 9.67
N LEU A 455 -19.03 -19.25 9.92
CA LEU A 455 -19.62 -20.07 8.85
C LEU A 455 -20.77 -19.36 8.15
N THR A 456 -21.48 -18.48 8.87
CA THR A 456 -22.65 -17.76 8.37
C THR A 456 -22.31 -16.35 7.92
N ASP A 457 -21.44 -15.66 8.65
CA ASP A 457 -21.13 -14.23 8.45
C ASP A 457 -19.66 -13.96 8.08
N GLY A 458 -18.87 -15.01 7.86
CA GLY A 458 -17.47 -14.89 7.45
C GLY A 458 -17.28 -14.69 5.94
N THR A 459 -16.03 -14.44 5.55
CA THR A 459 -15.58 -14.52 4.15
C THR A 459 -15.60 -15.97 3.66
N SER A 460 -15.62 -16.20 2.35
CA SER A 460 -15.58 -17.56 1.79
C SER A 460 -14.35 -18.36 2.25
N HIS A 461 -13.19 -17.69 2.35
CA HIS A 461 -11.96 -18.27 2.85
C HIS A 461 -12.01 -18.49 4.37
N GLY A 462 -12.45 -17.50 5.14
CA GLY A 462 -12.65 -17.58 6.59
C GLY A 462 -13.59 -18.72 6.99
N SER A 463 -14.73 -18.88 6.32
CA SER A 463 -15.65 -20.00 6.56
C SER A 463 -15.00 -21.36 6.22
N SER A 464 -14.18 -21.42 5.18
CA SER A 464 -13.42 -22.64 4.84
C SER A 464 -12.42 -23.01 5.94
N LYS A 465 -11.63 -22.03 6.42
CA LYS A 465 -10.66 -22.21 7.50
C LYS A 465 -11.33 -22.53 8.83
N ALA A 466 -12.46 -21.89 9.14
CA ALA A 466 -13.26 -22.16 10.33
C ALA A 466 -13.79 -23.60 10.33
N ARG A 467 -14.33 -24.09 9.19
CA ARG A 467 -14.72 -25.51 9.06
C ARG A 467 -13.56 -26.45 9.32
N ALA A 468 -12.38 -26.15 8.80
CA ALA A 468 -11.21 -26.98 9.03
C ALA A 468 -10.81 -27.02 10.52
N LEU A 469 -10.83 -25.87 11.19
CA LEU A 469 -10.52 -25.77 12.62
C LEU A 469 -11.56 -26.49 13.49
N ILE A 470 -12.86 -26.30 13.20
CA ILE A 470 -13.96 -27.02 13.87
C ILE A 470 -13.76 -28.53 13.79
N ARG A 471 -13.41 -29.07 12.61
CA ARG A 471 -13.17 -30.51 12.44
C ARG A 471 -12.03 -31.01 13.32
N ILE A 472 -10.94 -30.25 13.43
CA ILE A 472 -9.80 -30.61 14.28
C ILE A 472 -10.22 -30.64 15.75
N LEU A 473 -10.92 -29.62 16.22
CA LEU A 473 -11.39 -29.53 17.61
C LEU A 473 -12.40 -30.65 17.94
N HIS A 474 -13.38 -30.91 17.07
CA HIS A 474 -14.34 -31.99 17.25
C HIS A 474 -13.67 -33.36 17.29
N LYS A 475 -12.71 -33.62 16.39
CA LYS A 475 -11.95 -34.88 16.37
C LYS A 475 -11.22 -35.10 17.69
N PHE A 476 -10.62 -34.05 18.25
CA PHE A 476 -9.92 -34.12 19.53
C PHE A 476 -10.87 -34.44 20.70
N HIS A 477 -12.06 -33.83 20.74
CA HIS A 477 -13.07 -34.16 21.74
C HIS A 477 -13.56 -35.61 21.63
N GLY A 478 -13.77 -36.11 20.41
CA GLY A 478 -14.18 -37.49 20.16
C GLY A 478 -13.14 -38.55 20.56
N THR A 479 -11.85 -38.26 20.37
CA THR A 479 -10.76 -39.15 20.83
C THR A 479 -10.52 -39.06 22.34
N SER A 480 -10.76 -37.89 22.94
CA SER A 480 -10.63 -37.71 24.40
C SER A 480 -11.76 -38.40 25.17
N SER A 481 -12.98 -38.42 24.63
CA SER A 481 -14.11 -39.14 25.22
C SER A 481 -13.99 -40.67 25.05
N SER A 482 -13.38 -41.17 23.97
CA SER A 482 -13.14 -42.61 23.82
C SER A 482 -12.01 -43.13 24.72
N GLY A 483 -11.05 -42.28 25.11
CA GLY A 483 -9.95 -42.64 26.00
C GLY A 483 -10.33 -42.75 27.49
N MET A 484 -11.39 -42.06 27.93
CA MET A 484 -11.87 -42.11 29.33
C MET A 484 -12.79 -43.30 29.62
N ASN A 485 -13.25 -44.03 28.61
CA ASN A 485 -14.14 -45.21 28.78
C ASN A 485 -13.40 -46.56 28.78
N ALA A 486 -12.05 -46.57 28.77
CA ALA A 486 -11.24 -47.80 28.73
C ALA A 486 -10.68 -48.24 30.10
N SER A 487 -11.22 -47.74 31.22
CA SER A 487 -10.81 -48.18 32.56
C SER A 487 -12.00 -48.27 33.52
N ALA A 488 -12.81 -49.33 33.37
CA ALA A 488 -13.55 -49.98 34.46
C ALA A 488 -14.29 -51.20 33.90
N VAL A 489 -13.58 -52.32 33.74
CA VAL A 489 -14.24 -53.63 33.79
C VAL A 489 -14.20 -54.07 35.25
N PRO A 490 -15.33 -54.16 35.97
CA PRO A 490 -15.34 -54.77 37.29
C PRO A 490 -15.08 -56.26 37.11
N CYS A 491 -14.02 -56.77 37.76
CA CYS A 491 -13.73 -58.19 37.82
C CYS A 491 -14.80 -58.85 38.71
N GLU A 492 -15.81 -59.46 38.10
CA GLU A 492 -16.80 -60.28 38.80
C GLU A 492 -16.11 -61.51 39.40
N ARG A 493 -16.23 -61.66 40.72
CA ARG A 493 -15.83 -62.87 41.46
C ARG A 493 -16.84 -63.99 41.16
N PRO A 494 -16.40 -65.22 40.81
CA PRO A 494 -17.29 -66.36 40.84
C PRO A 494 -17.35 -66.96 42.25
N VAL A 495 -18.56 -67.05 42.79
CA VAL A 495 -18.92 -67.87 43.96
C VAL A 495 -19.45 -69.20 43.45
N HIS A 496 -18.91 -70.32 43.94
CA HIS A 496 -19.59 -71.60 44.29
C HIS A 496 -18.49 -72.54 44.82
N VAL A 497 -18.44 -72.97 46.09
CA VAL A 497 -19.35 -73.90 46.81
C VAL A 497 -19.49 -75.25 46.09
N ARG A 498 -18.55 -76.17 46.27
CA ARG A 498 -18.61 -77.27 47.25
C ARG A 498 -17.28 -78.01 47.29
#